data_AF-A0A7J9Z8V0-F1
#
_entry.id   AF-A0A7J9Z8V0-F1
#
_cell.length_a   1.000
_cell.length_b   1.000
_cell.length_c   1.000
_cell.angle_alpha   90.00
_cell.angle_beta   90.00
_cell.angle_gamma   90.00
#
_symmetry.space_group_name_H-M   'P 1'
#
loop_
_entity.id
_entity.type
_entity.pdbx_description
1 polymer ?
#
loop_
_entity_poly.entity_id
_entity_poly.type
_entity_poly.pdbx_seq_one_letter_code
_entity_poly.pdbx_strand_id
1 'polypeptide(L)'
;MIVRVPEAAGVDIWAVAGDGRRLAGTGSGTLDVPDGAVLEVRGRRRRQARLAWLAELDVPVVSVDVQRSEVAAFDLMAVASIPHLAVLTAAGAGIDGPTVAAIARAPSLAVLQLAAPNLRRGDLLALRTALRLRQVRLDVPHVPPEEVVEAVGERSLVAFGMSQPRLTALLLDRVLALWPLRELSVAVQYVDSATMSALRRLSGLRQLAIDGGWTELTAWDVTALVTGLPELAEFDLSESGRQVSPDLLIGAWWVRPGLRINGLAMDAASTGRFVERWRLGEA
;
A
#
# COMPACT_ATOMS: atom_id res chain seq x y z
N MET A 1 -13.80 -27.45 -10.83
CA MET A 1 -13.34 -27.07 -12.19
C MET A 1 -11.83 -27.20 -12.24
N ILE A 2 -11.27 -27.83 -13.27
CA ILE A 2 -9.82 -28.09 -13.32
C ILE A 2 -9.10 -26.98 -14.08
N VAL A 3 -8.20 -26.28 -13.39
CA VAL A 3 -7.27 -25.31 -13.99
C VAL A 3 -5.93 -25.98 -14.22
N ARG A 4 -5.37 -25.81 -15.43
CA ARG A 4 -4.02 -26.26 -15.75
C ARG A 4 -3.05 -25.09 -15.63
N VAL A 5 -2.15 -25.18 -14.65
CA VAL A 5 -1.11 -24.20 -14.39
C VAL A 5 0.15 -24.61 -15.16
N PRO A 6 0.59 -23.83 -16.17
CA PRO A 6 1.81 -24.13 -16.90
C PRO A 6 3.00 -24.25 -15.96
N GLU A 7 3.87 -25.24 -16.16
CA GLU A 7 5.08 -25.40 -15.34
C GLU A 7 6.00 -24.17 -15.42
N ALA A 8 6.01 -23.52 -16.59
CA ALA A 8 6.76 -22.29 -16.85
C ALA A 8 6.05 -21.01 -16.37
N ALA A 9 4.92 -21.10 -15.66
CA ALA A 9 4.17 -19.91 -15.26
C ALA A 9 4.91 -19.05 -14.22
N GLY A 10 5.82 -19.64 -13.44
CA GLY A 10 6.63 -18.90 -12.47
C GLY A 10 5.84 -18.33 -11.29
N VAL A 11 4.61 -18.80 -11.08
CA VAL A 11 3.68 -18.35 -10.04
C VAL A 11 3.18 -19.52 -9.21
N ASP A 12 2.74 -19.22 -8.00
CA ASP A 12 1.85 -20.05 -7.20
C ASP A 12 0.42 -19.54 -7.35
N ILE A 13 -0.53 -20.46 -7.41
CA ILE A 13 -1.95 -20.16 -7.56
C ILE A 13 -2.71 -20.88 -6.48
N TRP A 14 -3.65 -20.17 -5.85
CA TRP A 14 -4.54 -20.73 -4.85
C TRP A 14 -6.00 -20.53 -5.26
N ALA A 15 -6.80 -21.57 -5.04
CA ALA A 15 -8.25 -21.46 -5.00
C ALA A 15 -8.66 -20.96 -3.62
N VAL A 16 -9.53 -19.95 -3.57
CA VAL A 16 -9.94 -19.27 -2.35
C VAL A 16 -11.46 -19.22 -2.30
N ALA A 17 -12.05 -19.59 -1.17
CA ALA A 17 -13.49 -19.47 -0.94
C ALA A 17 -13.92 -18.00 -0.79
N GLY A 18 -15.23 -17.73 -0.87
CA GLY A 18 -15.77 -16.37 -0.71
C GLY A 18 -15.49 -15.72 0.66
N ASP A 19 -15.11 -16.51 1.67
CA ASP A 19 -14.68 -16.05 2.99
C ASP A 19 -13.16 -15.78 3.10
N GLY A 20 -12.40 -15.94 2.01
CA GLY A 20 -10.95 -15.77 1.97
C GLY A 20 -10.13 -17.00 2.37
N ARG A 21 -10.76 -18.13 2.72
CA ARG A 21 -10.03 -19.35 3.09
C ARG A 21 -9.43 -20.03 1.84
N ARG A 22 -8.13 -20.30 1.88
CA ARG A 22 -7.43 -21.08 0.84
C ARG A 22 -7.87 -22.53 0.89
N LEU A 23 -8.31 -23.06 -0.26
CA LEU A 23 -8.85 -24.41 -0.40
C LEU A 23 -7.79 -25.37 -0.96
N ALA A 24 -7.07 -24.91 -1.97
CA ALA A 24 -6.02 -25.67 -2.64
C ALA A 24 -5.02 -24.69 -3.27
N GLY A 25 -3.81 -25.16 -3.57
CA GLY A 25 -2.88 -24.38 -4.35
C GLY A 25 -1.80 -25.23 -5.00
N THR A 26 -1.26 -24.71 -6.10
CA THR A 26 -0.15 -25.31 -6.82
C THR A 26 0.64 -24.22 -7.55
N GLY A 27 1.89 -24.49 -7.89
CA GLY A 27 2.62 -23.65 -8.86
C GLY A 27 2.99 -24.37 -10.14
N SER A 28 2.45 -25.57 -10.38
CA SER A 28 2.47 -26.26 -11.67
C SER A 28 1.45 -27.42 -11.69
N GLY A 29 1.04 -27.85 -12.87
CA GLY A 29 0.15 -29.02 -13.02
C GLY A 29 -1.33 -28.64 -12.90
N THR A 30 -2.14 -29.46 -12.24
CA THR A 30 -3.60 -29.26 -12.16
C THR A 30 -4.03 -28.77 -10.79
N LEU A 31 -4.92 -27.78 -10.77
CA LEU A 31 -5.61 -27.30 -9.58
C LEU A 31 -7.10 -27.57 -9.77
N ASP A 32 -7.72 -28.31 -8.84
CA ASP A 32 -9.18 -28.37 -8.78
C ASP A 32 -9.70 -27.17 -8.00
N VAL A 33 -10.50 -26.36 -8.67
CA VAL A 33 -11.12 -25.15 -8.14
C VAL A 33 -12.56 -25.47 -7.78
N PRO A 34 -12.92 -25.47 -6.49
CA PRO A 34 -14.30 -25.71 -6.06
C PRO A 34 -15.26 -24.66 -6.63
N ASP A 35 -16.53 -25.04 -6.80
CA ASP A 35 -17.54 -24.12 -7.31
C ASP A 35 -17.68 -22.89 -6.41
N GLY A 36 -17.72 -21.71 -7.04
CA GLY A 36 -17.76 -20.42 -6.34
C GLY A 36 -16.42 -19.95 -5.74
N ALA A 37 -15.35 -20.73 -5.87
CA ALA A 37 -14.01 -20.27 -5.50
C ALA A 37 -13.42 -19.32 -6.55
N VAL A 38 -12.51 -18.47 -6.10
CA VAL A 38 -11.76 -17.52 -6.92
C VAL A 38 -10.27 -17.84 -6.90
N LEU A 39 -9.52 -17.32 -7.87
CA LEU A 39 -8.07 -17.50 -7.93
C LEU A 39 -7.32 -16.30 -7.38
N GLU A 40 -6.37 -16.59 -6.49
CA GLU A 40 -5.28 -15.69 -6.11
C GLU A 40 -3.99 -16.20 -6.75
N VAL A 41 -3.27 -15.31 -7.42
CA VAL A 41 -2.00 -15.61 -8.07
C VAL A 41 -0.88 -14.87 -7.34
N ARG A 42 0.22 -15.56 -7.04
CA ARG A 42 1.42 -14.95 -6.46
C ARG A 42 2.68 -15.32 -7.21
N GLY A 43 3.48 -14.30 -7.50
CA GLY A 43 4.79 -14.45 -8.08
C GLY A 43 5.77 -15.19 -7.18
N ARG A 44 6.60 -16.07 -7.79
CA ARG A 44 7.76 -16.66 -7.12
C ARG A 44 9.00 -15.77 -7.29
N ARG A 45 9.80 -15.65 -6.22
CA ARG A 45 11.03 -14.84 -6.23
C ARG A 45 11.97 -15.28 -7.34
N ARG A 46 12.52 -14.29 -8.08
CA ARG A 46 13.56 -14.46 -9.12
C ARG A 46 13.19 -15.42 -10.26
N ARG A 47 11.90 -15.54 -10.55
CA ARG A 47 11.42 -16.21 -11.78
C ARG A 47 10.64 -15.23 -12.62
N GLN A 48 10.76 -15.39 -13.93
CA GLN A 48 9.89 -14.72 -14.87
C GLN A 48 8.49 -15.30 -14.70
N ALA A 49 7.53 -14.46 -14.31
CA ALA A 49 6.14 -14.85 -14.25
C ALA A 49 5.49 -14.60 -15.62
N ARG A 50 4.93 -15.66 -16.19
CA ARG A 50 4.17 -15.63 -17.44
C ARG A 50 2.71 -15.69 -17.07
N LEU A 51 1.98 -14.61 -17.31
CA LEU A 51 0.64 -14.37 -16.78
C LEU A 51 -0.42 -14.26 -17.86
N ALA A 52 -0.04 -14.14 -19.13
CA ALA A 52 -1.01 -13.96 -20.22
C ALA A 52 -2.11 -15.03 -20.25
N TRP A 53 -1.77 -16.28 -19.93
CA TRP A 53 -2.71 -17.39 -19.87
C TRP A 53 -3.80 -17.24 -18.80
N LEU A 54 -3.62 -16.38 -17.79
CA LEU A 54 -4.66 -16.10 -16.78
C LEU A 54 -5.90 -15.44 -17.39
N ALA A 55 -5.72 -14.66 -18.46
CA ALA A 55 -6.83 -14.02 -19.16
C ALA A 55 -7.71 -15.01 -19.95
N GLU A 56 -7.22 -16.24 -20.16
CA GLU A 56 -7.92 -17.31 -20.88
C GLU A 56 -8.68 -18.25 -19.93
N LEU A 57 -8.61 -18.02 -18.62
CA LEU A 57 -9.28 -18.86 -17.64
C LEU A 57 -10.77 -18.53 -17.53
N ASP A 58 -11.60 -19.57 -17.57
CA ASP A 58 -13.04 -19.48 -17.24
C ASP A 58 -13.30 -19.30 -15.74
N VAL A 59 -12.25 -19.23 -14.93
CA VAL A 59 -12.31 -19.05 -13.48
C VAL A 59 -12.09 -17.58 -13.14
N PRO A 60 -12.89 -16.98 -12.26
CA PRO A 60 -12.62 -15.64 -11.77
C PRO A 60 -11.25 -15.55 -11.07
N VAL A 61 -10.32 -14.81 -11.67
CA VAL A 61 -9.08 -14.37 -11.02
C VAL A 61 -9.35 -13.00 -10.39
N VAL A 62 -9.23 -12.92 -9.07
CA VAL A 62 -9.61 -11.70 -8.31
C VAL A 62 -8.38 -10.93 -7.81
N SER A 63 -7.26 -11.63 -7.59
CA SER A 63 -6.04 -11.03 -7.05
C SER A 63 -4.80 -11.58 -7.74
N VAL A 64 -3.91 -10.67 -8.15
CA VAL A 64 -2.59 -10.99 -8.71
C VAL A 64 -1.52 -10.19 -7.97
N ASP A 65 -0.65 -10.88 -7.23
CA ASP A 65 0.52 -10.30 -6.54
C ASP A 65 1.83 -10.84 -7.13
N VAL A 66 2.46 -10.05 -7.99
CA VAL A 66 3.71 -10.41 -8.68
C VAL A 66 4.85 -9.48 -8.32
N GLN A 67 4.76 -8.77 -7.20
CA GLN A 67 5.75 -7.79 -6.74
C GLN A 67 7.17 -8.35 -6.52
N ARG A 68 7.30 -9.68 -6.44
CA ARG A 68 8.58 -10.38 -6.20
C ARG A 68 9.08 -11.14 -7.43
N SER A 69 8.38 -11.03 -8.55
CA SER A 69 8.71 -11.72 -9.79
C SER A 69 9.14 -10.72 -10.86
N GLU A 70 9.86 -11.23 -11.85
CA GLU A 70 10.09 -10.48 -13.08
C GLU A 70 8.86 -10.69 -13.98
N VAL A 71 8.19 -9.60 -14.34
CA VAL A 71 6.98 -9.67 -15.18
C VAL A 71 7.17 -8.77 -16.38
N ALA A 72 6.92 -9.30 -17.58
CA ALA A 72 6.96 -8.49 -18.77
C ALA A 72 5.75 -7.55 -18.84
N ALA A 73 5.92 -6.39 -19.48
CA ALA A 73 4.83 -5.44 -19.73
C ALA A 73 3.61 -6.12 -20.38
N PHE A 74 3.85 -6.96 -21.39
CA PHE A 74 2.80 -7.70 -22.10
C PHE A 74 1.96 -8.60 -21.19
N ASP A 75 2.61 -9.29 -20.23
CA ASP A 75 1.92 -10.14 -19.26
C ASP A 75 1.00 -9.31 -18.33
N LEU A 76 1.46 -8.13 -17.89
CA LEU A 76 0.63 -7.22 -17.09
C LEU A 76 -0.54 -6.61 -17.88
N MET A 77 -0.34 -6.32 -19.16
CA MET A 77 -1.42 -5.86 -20.04
C MET A 77 -2.49 -6.94 -20.21
N ALA A 78 -2.08 -8.21 -20.34
CA ALA A 78 -3.02 -9.32 -20.38
C ALA A 78 -3.77 -9.48 -19.05
N VAL A 79 -3.08 -9.38 -17.90
CA VAL A 79 -3.70 -9.38 -16.57
C VAL A 79 -4.74 -8.27 -16.43
N ALA A 80 -4.47 -7.07 -16.95
CA ALA A 80 -5.42 -5.95 -16.91
C ALA A 80 -6.73 -6.23 -17.69
N SER A 81 -6.75 -7.21 -18.59
CA SER A 81 -7.95 -7.59 -19.34
C SER A 81 -8.89 -8.55 -18.58
N ILE A 82 -8.44 -9.10 -17.45
CA ILE A 82 -9.20 -10.04 -16.62
C ILE A 82 -10.46 -9.34 -16.05
N PRO A 83 -11.68 -9.80 -16.38
CA PRO A 83 -12.92 -9.09 -16.04
C PRO A 83 -13.16 -8.91 -14.53
N HIS A 84 -12.69 -9.86 -13.72
CA HIS A 84 -12.95 -9.92 -12.28
C HIS A 84 -11.75 -9.49 -11.41
N LEU A 85 -10.66 -9.01 -12.03
CA LEU A 85 -9.47 -8.59 -11.30
C LEU A 85 -9.79 -7.37 -10.43
N ALA A 86 -9.74 -7.56 -9.11
CA ALA A 86 -9.99 -6.52 -8.12
C ALA A 86 -8.71 -5.97 -7.50
N VAL A 87 -7.67 -6.81 -7.38
CA VAL A 87 -6.40 -6.47 -6.74
C VAL A 87 -5.23 -6.77 -7.67
N LEU A 88 -4.41 -5.77 -7.94
CA LEU A 88 -3.15 -5.94 -8.66
C LEU A 88 -2.00 -5.34 -7.86
N THR A 89 -1.03 -6.18 -7.52
CA THR A 89 0.25 -5.78 -6.93
C THR A 89 1.36 -6.21 -7.87
N ALA A 90 2.11 -5.25 -8.41
CA ALA A 90 3.22 -5.52 -9.32
C ALA A 90 4.41 -4.62 -9.02
N ALA A 91 5.61 -5.14 -9.29
CA ALA A 91 6.84 -4.37 -9.19
C ALA A 91 7.74 -4.75 -10.37
N GLY A 92 8.45 -3.78 -10.95
CA GLY A 92 9.44 -4.08 -11.96
C GLY A 92 9.74 -2.95 -12.91
N ALA A 93 10.92 -3.04 -13.53
CA ALA A 93 11.41 -2.12 -14.55
C ALA A 93 10.58 -2.16 -15.85
N GLY A 94 9.84 -3.23 -16.11
CA GLY A 94 8.99 -3.36 -17.29
C GLY A 94 7.68 -2.58 -17.23
N ILE A 95 7.36 -1.94 -16.10
CA ILE A 95 6.12 -1.16 -15.95
C ILE A 95 6.35 0.25 -16.52
N ASP A 96 5.70 0.53 -17.64
CA ASP A 96 5.76 1.79 -18.39
C ASP A 96 4.38 2.44 -18.56
N GLY A 97 4.32 3.63 -19.17
CA GLY A 97 3.07 4.35 -19.44
C GLY A 97 2.01 3.52 -20.17
N PRO A 98 2.33 2.83 -21.29
CA PRO A 98 1.41 1.90 -21.95
C PRO A 98 0.86 0.80 -21.03
N THR A 99 1.71 0.23 -20.17
CA THR A 99 1.28 -0.79 -19.20
C THR A 99 0.31 -0.19 -18.18
N VAL A 100 0.61 1.00 -17.64
CA VAL A 100 -0.31 1.72 -16.73
C VAL A 100 -1.63 2.06 -17.42
N ALA A 101 -1.61 2.45 -18.69
CA ALA A 101 -2.82 2.73 -19.48
C ALA A 101 -3.67 1.48 -19.76
N ALA A 102 -3.05 0.29 -19.85
CA ALA A 102 -3.80 -0.97 -19.88
C ALA A 102 -4.43 -1.26 -18.51
N ILE A 103 -3.66 -1.15 -17.42
CA ILE A 103 -4.14 -1.36 -16.04
C ILE A 103 -5.31 -0.42 -15.71
N ALA A 104 -5.23 0.85 -16.14
CA ALA A 104 -6.29 1.84 -15.92
C ALA A 104 -7.64 1.50 -16.57
N ARG A 105 -7.64 0.60 -17.56
CA ARG A 105 -8.84 0.11 -18.25
C ARG A 105 -9.39 -1.18 -17.65
N ALA A 106 -8.74 -1.75 -16.63
CA ALA A 106 -9.21 -2.96 -15.97
C ALA A 106 -10.61 -2.72 -15.35
N PRO A 107 -11.64 -3.49 -15.76
CA PRO A 107 -13.03 -3.12 -15.54
C PRO A 107 -13.48 -3.24 -14.09
N SER A 108 -12.75 -3.99 -13.26
CA SER A 108 -13.11 -4.27 -11.86
C SER A 108 -12.02 -3.89 -10.86
N LEU A 109 -10.92 -3.30 -11.32
CA LEU A 109 -9.77 -3.04 -10.48
C LEU A 109 -10.08 -1.99 -9.41
N ALA A 110 -9.93 -2.39 -8.16
CA ALA A 110 -10.23 -1.57 -6.98
C ALA A 110 -8.99 -1.26 -6.16
N VAL A 111 -7.99 -2.14 -6.16
CA VAL A 111 -6.74 -2.00 -5.42
C VAL A 111 -5.57 -2.10 -6.39
N LEU A 112 -4.75 -1.06 -6.42
CA LEU A 112 -3.56 -1.00 -7.26
C LEU A 112 -2.35 -0.67 -6.39
N GLN A 113 -1.37 -1.58 -6.40
CA GLN A 113 -0.05 -1.34 -5.82
C GLN A 113 1.02 -1.55 -6.89
N LEU A 114 1.73 -0.48 -7.24
CA LEU A 114 2.79 -0.53 -8.24
C LEU A 114 4.10 0.01 -7.68
N ALA A 115 5.19 -0.74 -7.88
CA ALA A 115 6.55 -0.24 -7.73
C ALA A 115 7.24 -0.24 -9.10
N ALA A 116 7.30 0.93 -9.72
CA ALA A 116 7.61 1.08 -11.13
C ALA A 116 8.70 2.15 -11.31
N PRO A 117 9.99 1.76 -11.15
CA PRO A 117 11.10 2.71 -11.13
C PRO A 117 11.32 3.43 -12.46
N ASN A 118 10.72 2.96 -13.56
CA ASN A 118 10.91 3.54 -14.89
C ASN A 118 9.79 4.50 -15.31
N LEU A 119 8.72 4.65 -14.52
CA LEU A 119 7.65 5.60 -14.84
C LEU A 119 8.15 7.03 -14.72
N ARG A 120 7.71 7.86 -15.66
CA ARG A 120 8.08 9.27 -15.79
C ARG A 120 6.84 10.15 -15.76
N ARG A 121 7.08 11.46 -15.74
CA ARG A 121 6.02 12.46 -15.91
C ARG A 121 5.16 12.16 -17.14
N GLY A 122 3.85 12.11 -16.94
CA GLY A 122 2.82 11.81 -17.93
C GLY A 122 2.33 10.36 -17.89
N ASP A 123 3.13 9.42 -17.40
CA ASP A 123 2.81 7.98 -17.51
C ASP A 123 1.63 7.57 -16.62
N LEU A 124 1.37 8.31 -15.53
CA LEU A 124 0.27 8.02 -14.62
C LEU A 124 -1.06 8.65 -15.05
N LEU A 125 -1.09 9.55 -16.04
CA LEU A 125 -2.29 10.28 -16.43
C LEU A 125 -3.46 9.37 -16.82
N ALA A 126 -3.16 8.20 -17.39
CA ALA A 126 -4.16 7.21 -17.73
C ALA A 126 -4.94 6.69 -16.50
N LEU A 127 -4.34 6.70 -15.30
CA LEU A 127 -5.04 6.31 -14.08
C LEU A 127 -6.26 7.19 -13.81
N ARG A 128 -6.39 8.38 -14.41
CA ARG A 128 -7.59 9.24 -14.35
C ARG A 128 -8.85 8.63 -14.96
N THR A 129 -8.72 7.56 -15.75
CA THR A 129 -9.88 6.81 -16.28
C THR A 129 -10.25 5.59 -15.43
N ALA A 130 -9.43 5.21 -14.44
CA ALA A 130 -9.67 4.05 -13.57
C ALA A 130 -10.69 4.35 -12.45
N LEU A 131 -11.96 4.56 -12.83
CA LEU A 131 -13.03 5.07 -11.96
C LEU A 131 -13.39 4.17 -10.76
N ARG A 132 -12.93 2.91 -10.74
CA ARG A 132 -13.22 1.95 -9.67
C ARG A 132 -12.11 1.82 -8.63
N LEU A 133 -10.95 2.45 -8.84
CA LEU A 133 -9.87 2.43 -7.87
C LEU A 133 -10.32 3.08 -6.56
N ARG A 134 -10.14 2.33 -5.47
CA ARG A 134 -10.40 2.76 -4.08
C ARG A 134 -9.14 2.77 -3.24
N GLN A 135 -8.13 2.01 -3.63
CA GLN A 135 -6.85 1.94 -2.94
C GLN A 135 -5.73 2.03 -3.96
N VAL A 136 -4.82 2.98 -3.76
CA VAL A 136 -3.68 3.19 -4.65
C VAL A 136 -2.42 3.34 -3.82
N ARG A 137 -1.40 2.53 -4.10
CA ARG A 137 -0.05 2.65 -3.53
C ARG A 137 0.97 2.68 -4.66
N LEU A 138 1.71 3.77 -4.78
CA LEU A 138 2.64 3.98 -5.89
C LEU A 138 4.06 4.29 -5.39
N ASP A 139 5.00 3.43 -5.76
CA ASP A 139 6.43 3.67 -5.61
C ASP A 139 7.01 3.99 -6.99
N VAL A 140 7.09 5.29 -7.29
CA VAL A 140 7.36 5.86 -8.60
C VAL A 140 8.34 7.03 -8.47
N PRO A 141 9.63 6.74 -8.21
CA PRO A 141 10.62 7.74 -7.76
C PRO A 141 10.92 8.86 -8.77
N HIS A 142 10.51 8.71 -10.03
CA HIS A 142 10.75 9.69 -11.09
C HIS A 142 9.48 10.42 -11.55
N VAL A 143 8.33 10.15 -10.91
CA VAL A 143 7.09 10.88 -11.14
C VAL A 143 6.95 11.96 -10.07
N PRO A 144 6.70 13.23 -10.44
CA PRO A 144 6.46 14.30 -9.48
C PRO A 144 5.27 13.97 -8.56
N PRO A 145 5.37 14.24 -7.26
CA PRO A 145 4.30 13.91 -6.32
C PRO A 145 2.95 14.58 -6.67
N GLU A 146 3.00 15.80 -7.20
CA GLU A 146 1.80 16.53 -7.63
C GLU A 146 1.03 15.78 -8.72
N GLU A 147 1.77 15.11 -9.61
CA GLU A 147 1.19 14.29 -10.68
C GLU A 147 0.65 12.97 -10.14
N VAL A 148 1.30 12.36 -9.14
CA VAL A 148 0.77 11.16 -8.47
C VAL A 148 -0.62 11.44 -7.89
N VAL A 149 -0.78 12.59 -7.22
CA VAL A 149 -2.08 13.02 -6.67
C VAL A 149 -3.07 13.40 -7.78
N GLU A 150 -2.62 14.07 -8.84
CA GLU A 150 -3.49 14.39 -9.99
C GLU A 150 -3.98 13.14 -10.73
N ALA A 151 -3.12 12.13 -10.87
CA ALA A 151 -3.41 10.89 -11.56
C ALA A 151 -4.51 10.07 -10.86
N VAL A 152 -4.54 10.11 -9.53
CA VAL A 152 -5.63 9.49 -8.78
C VAL A 152 -6.89 10.35 -8.77
N GLY A 153 -6.75 11.68 -8.86
CA GLY A 153 -7.86 12.64 -8.93
C GLY A 153 -8.72 12.71 -7.67
N GLU A 154 -9.74 13.56 -7.68
CA GLU A 154 -10.73 13.71 -6.59
C GLU A 154 -11.70 12.52 -6.54
N ARG A 155 -11.16 11.35 -6.21
CA ARG A 155 -11.93 10.12 -6.09
C ARG A 155 -12.22 9.79 -4.65
N SER A 156 -13.22 8.94 -4.47
CA SER A 156 -13.50 8.25 -3.21
C SER A 156 -12.43 7.20 -2.89
N LEU A 157 -11.16 7.61 -2.82
CA LEU A 157 -10.08 6.78 -2.34
C LEU A 157 -10.25 6.59 -0.83
N VAL A 158 -10.13 5.33 -0.41
CA VAL A 158 -10.12 4.94 0.99
C VAL A 158 -8.69 4.85 1.49
N ALA A 159 -7.76 4.40 0.63
CA ALA A 159 -6.35 4.29 0.96
C ALA A 159 -5.47 4.89 -0.15
N PHE A 160 -4.50 5.70 0.27
CA PHE A 160 -3.52 6.31 -0.61
C PHE A 160 -2.12 6.12 -0.04
N GLY A 161 -1.21 5.64 -0.88
CA GLY A 161 0.18 5.43 -0.54
C GLY A 161 1.11 5.99 -1.61
N MET A 162 2.17 6.67 -1.21
CA MET A 162 3.24 7.03 -2.13
C MET A 162 4.61 6.99 -1.46
N SER A 163 5.62 6.55 -2.22
CA SER A 163 7.02 6.71 -1.83
C SER A 163 7.61 7.90 -2.60
N GLN A 164 7.97 8.96 -1.89
CA GLN A 164 8.45 10.20 -2.50
C GLN A 164 9.56 10.85 -1.66
N PRO A 165 10.52 11.55 -2.28
CA PRO A 165 11.59 12.17 -1.52
C PRO A 165 11.07 13.29 -0.60
N ARG A 166 9.96 13.96 -0.91
CA ARG A 166 9.44 15.08 -0.11
C ARG A 166 7.91 15.16 -0.11
N LEU A 167 7.32 15.20 1.07
CA LEU A 167 5.93 15.60 1.30
C LEU A 167 5.92 17.04 1.77
N THR A 168 5.20 17.91 1.06
CA THR A 168 5.04 19.32 1.43
C THR A 168 3.62 19.58 1.91
N ALA A 169 3.40 20.65 2.67
CA ALA A 169 2.06 21.09 3.04
C ALA A 169 1.16 21.33 1.81
N LEU A 170 1.72 21.86 0.71
CA LEU A 170 0.99 22.07 -0.55
C LEU A 170 0.55 20.75 -1.19
N LEU A 171 1.36 19.70 -1.09
CA LEU A 171 0.98 18.38 -1.59
C LEU A 171 -0.13 17.78 -0.72
N LEU A 172 -0.06 17.96 0.61
CA LEU A 172 -1.10 17.54 1.53
C LEU A 172 -2.43 18.27 1.29
N ASP A 173 -2.40 19.53 0.88
CA ASP A 173 -3.61 20.25 0.44
C ASP A 173 -4.33 19.54 -0.71
N ARG A 174 -3.57 18.93 -1.62
CA ARG A 174 -4.15 18.13 -2.71
C ARG A 174 -4.61 16.75 -2.22
N VAL A 175 -3.89 16.12 -1.30
CA VAL A 175 -4.30 14.86 -0.68
C VAL A 175 -5.61 15.02 0.11
N LEU A 176 -5.85 16.18 0.72
CA LEU A 176 -7.12 16.51 1.38
C LEU A 176 -8.32 16.47 0.44
N ALA A 177 -8.12 16.66 -0.87
CA ALA A 177 -9.17 16.55 -1.87
C ALA A 177 -9.57 15.08 -2.18
N LEU A 178 -8.81 14.08 -1.69
CA LEU A 178 -9.07 12.65 -1.90
C LEU A 178 -10.14 12.09 -0.94
N TRP A 179 -11.17 12.87 -0.61
CA TRP A 179 -12.20 12.46 0.34
C TRP A 179 -12.99 11.24 -0.18
N PRO A 180 -13.23 10.18 0.63
CA PRO A 180 -13.08 10.09 2.08
C PRO A 180 -11.87 9.25 2.54
N LEU A 181 -10.65 9.75 2.34
CA LEU A 181 -9.41 9.05 2.72
C LEU A 181 -9.40 8.60 4.20
N ARG A 182 -9.14 7.31 4.42
CA ARG A 182 -9.05 6.67 5.74
C ARG A 182 -7.65 6.16 6.05
N GLU A 183 -6.86 5.85 5.04
CA GLU A 183 -5.51 5.33 5.18
C GLU A 183 -4.56 6.17 4.33
N LEU A 184 -3.51 6.71 4.96
CA LEU A 184 -2.45 7.45 4.30
C LEU A 184 -1.11 6.81 4.66
N SER A 185 -0.37 6.41 3.63
CA SER A 185 1.00 5.92 3.77
C SER A 185 1.94 6.77 2.93
N VAL A 186 2.92 7.39 3.55
CA VAL A 186 3.87 8.27 2.86
C VAL A 186 5.27 7.93 3.29
N ALA A 187 6.13 7.53 2.35
CA ALA A 187 7.57 7.50 2.59
C ALA A 187 8.14 8.85 2.18
N VAL A 188 8.87 9.51 3.09
CA VAL A 188 9.30 10.91 3.00
C VAL A 188 10.68 11.08 3.61
N GLN A 189 11.57 11.85 2.97
CA GLN A 189 12.90 12.08 3.55
C GLN A 189 12.88 13.03 4.75
N TYR A 190 11.83 13.86 4.86
CA TYR A 190 11.75 14.93 5.84
C TYR A 190 10.28 15.27 6.15
N VAL A 191 9.96 15.39 7.44
CA VAL A 191 8.67 15.88 7.96
C VAL A 191 8.94 17.01 8.95
N ASP A 192 8.34 18.17 8.70
CA ASP A 192 8.37 19.33 9.58
C ASP A 192 7.01 19.57 10.28
N SER A 193 7.00 20.52 11.23
CA SER A 193 5.77 20.93 11.93
C SER A 193 4.68 21.47 10.99
N ALA A 194 5.03 22.08 9.86
CA ALA A 194 4.05 22.56 8.88
C ALA A 194 3.32 21.38 8.21
N THR A 195 4.06 20.33 7.86
CA THR A 195 3.52 19.07 7.33
C THR A 195 2.64 18.37 8.36
N MET A 196 3.06 18.30 9.63
CA MET A 196 2.23 17.76 10.71
C MET A 196 0.93 18.54 10.93
N SER A 197 1.00 19.87 10.87
CA SER A 197 -0.17 20.73 10.96
C SER A 197 -1.15 20.50 9.80
N ALA A 198 -0.63 20.31 8.58
CA ALA A 198 -1.45 19.98 7.42
C ALA A 198 -2.11 18.59 7.54
N LEU A 199 -1.40 17.58 8.04
CA LEU A 199 -1.94 16.23 8.25
C LEU A 199 -3.16 16.22 9.18
N ARG A 200 -3.22 17.08 10.19
CA ARG A 200 -4.35 17.20 11.12
C ARG A 200 -5.69 17.53 10.44
N ARG A 201 -5.65 18.07 9.22
CA ARG A 201 -6.86 18.38 8.45
C ARG A 201 -7.51 17.14 7.87
N LEU A 202 -6.84 15.99 7.87
CA LEU A 202 -7.37 14.70 7.44
C LEU A 202 -8.21 14.06 8.56
N SER A 203 -9.23 14.74 9.08
CA SER A 203 -9.97 14.34 10.29
C SER A 203 -10.64 12.95 10.21
N GLY A 204 -10.88 12.44 9.00
CA GLY A 204 -11.41 11.10 8.76
C GLY A 204 -10.37 9.97 8.79
N LEU A 205 -9.08 10.29 8.92
CA LEU A 205 -7.99 9.33 8.81
C LEU A 205 -7.98 8.37 10.01
N ARG A 206 -7.90 7.07 9.71
CA ARG A 206 -7.86 5.97 10.69
C ARG A 206 -6.48 5.35 10.79
N GLN A 207 -5.73 5.34 9.69
CA GLN A 207 -4.37 4.82 9.65
C GLN A 207 -3.47 5.86 9.00
N LEU A 208 -2.37 6.17 9.69
CA LEU A 208 -1.32 7.02 9.17
C LEU A 208 0.00 6.28 9.30
N ALA A 209 0.64 6.00 8.18
CA ALA A 209 1.99 5.48 8.15
C ALA A 209 2.89 6.55 7.52
N ILE A 210 3.94 6.93 8.24
CA ILE A 210 4.95 7.85 7.74
C ILE A 210 6.29 7.12 7.86
N ASP A 211 6.86 6.79 6.70
CA ASP A 211 8.18 6.21 6.59
C ASP A 211 9.21 7.31 6.29
N GLY A 212 10.39 7.22 6.89
CA GLY A 212 11.57 8.03 6.56
C GLY A 212 12.03 9.02 7.64
N GLY A 213 12.72 10.09 7.22
CA GLY A 213 13.60 10.85 8.09
C GLY A 213 12.90 11.82 9.04
N TRP A 214 12.78 11.45 10.32
CA TRP A 214 12.42 12.38 11.40
C TRP A 214 13.66 13.15 11.83
N THR A 215 13.79 14.40 11.39
CA THR A 215 14.90 15.25 11.86
C THR A 215 14.48 16.27 12.90
N GLU A 216 13.19 16.64 12.99
CA GLU A 216 12.79 17.83 13.76
C GLU A 216 11.43 17.72 14.47
N LEU A 217 10.84 16.52 14.59
CA LEU A 217 9.59 16.38 15.32
C LEU A 217 9.79 16.43 16.83
N THR A 218 8.97 17.24 17.48
CA THR A 218 8.86 17.33 18.94
C THR A 218 7.70 16.49 19.46
N ALA A 219 7.68 16.20 20.77
CA ALA A 219 6.58 15.46 21.40
C ALA A 219 5.26 16.22 21.27
N TRP A 220 5.36 17.55 21.20
CA TRP A 220 4.26 18.45 20.94
C TRP A 220 3.67 18.25 19.53
N ASP A 221 4.49 18.12 18.49
CA ASP A 221 4.00 17.93 17.11
C ASP A 221 3.20 16.63 16.99
N VAL A 222 3.72 15.54 17.56
CA VAL A 222 3.04 14.24 17.56
C VAL A 222 1.75 14.30 18.38
N THR A 223 1.78 14.90 19.57
CA THR A 223 0.60 15.09 20.41
C THR A 223 -0.47 15.89 19.67
N ALA A 224 -0.09 17.03 19.09
CA ALA A 224 -0.99 17.88 18.34
C ALA A 224 -1.59 17.16 17.13
N LEU A 225 -0.80 16.34 16.43
CA LEU A 225 -1.28 15.50 15.33
C LEU A 225 -2.35 14.51 15.80
N VAL A 226 -2.04 13.72 16.83
CA VAL A 226 -2.95 12.70 17.36
C VAL A 226 -4.24 13.32 17.91
N THR A 227 -4.17 14.48 18.58
CA THR A 227 -5.35 15.22 19.03
C THR A 227 -6.18 15.75 17.84
N GLY A 228 -5.52 16.13 16.74
CA GLY A 228 -6.18 16.62 15.53
C GLY A 228 -6.85 15.55 14.68
N LEU A 229 -6.55 14.26 14.92
CA LEU A 229 -7.05 13.13 14.14
C LEU A 229 -7.94 12.23 15.03
N PRO A 230 -9.21 12.61 15.26
CA PRO A 230 -10.09 11.91 16.21
C PRO A 230 -10.48 10.51 15.75
N GLU A 231 -10.30 10.15 14.48
CA GLU A 231 -10.57 8.80 13.98
C GLU A 231 -9.31 7.91 13.94
N LEU A 232 -8.13 8.46 14.27
CA LEU A 232 -6.86 7.74 14.15
C LEU A 232 -6.79 6.57 15.12
N ALA A 233 -6.73 5.36 14.57
CA ALA A 233 -6.63 4.10 15.31
C ALA A 233 -5.22 3.52 15.24
N GLU A 234 -4.47 3.82 14.19
CA GLU A 234 -3.11 3.32 13.96
C GLU A 234 -2.20 4.42 13.43
N PHE A 235 -1.04 4.54 14.06
CA PHE A 235 0.02 5.47 13.68
C PHE A 235 1.36 4.74 13.59
N ASP A 236 1.92 4.65 12.40
CA ASP A 236 3.14 3.90 12.14
C ASP A 236 4.31 4.83 11.80
N LEU A 237 5.43 4.64 12.53
CA LEU A 237 6.69 5.36 12.44
C LEU A 237 7.89 4.45 12.10
N SER A 238 7.62 3.17 11.75
CA SER A 238 8.55 2.05 11.91
C SER A 238 9.72 1.95 10.95
N GLU A 239 9.67 2.57 9.77
CA GLU A 239 10.73 2.41 8.76
C GLU A 239 11.76 3.56 8.75
N SER A 240 11.66 4.49 9.69
CA SER A 240 12.56 5.66 9.76
C SER A 240 14.06 5.36 9.96
N GLY A 241 14.44 4.11 10.23
CA GLY A 241 15.83 3.70 10.50
C GLY A 241 16.49 4.43 11.67
N ARG A 242 15.74 5.27 12.36
CA ARG A 242 16.15 6.17 13.43
C ARG A 242 15.27 5.86 14.63
N GLN A 243 15.88 5.77 15.80
CA GLN A 243 15.13 5.65 17.04
C GLN A 243 14.26 6.89 17.20
N VAL A 244 12.94 6.70 17.13
CA VAL A 244 11.98 7.70 17.60
C VAL A 244 12.25 7.88 19.09
N SER A 245 12.46 9.11 19.54
CA SER A 245 12.69 9.37 20.97
C SER A 245 11.49 8.85 21.78
N PRO A 246 11.71 8.06 22.86
CA PRO A 246 10.64 7.56 23.72
C PRO A 246 9.69 8.66 24.21
N ASP A 247 10.19 9.88 24.41
CA ASP A 247 9.40 11.03 24.88
C ASP A 247 8.30 11.44 23.87
N LEU A 248 8.54 11.24 22.57
CA LEU A 248 7.54 11.48 21.51
C LEU A 248 6.34 10.54 21.65
N LEU A 249 6.62 9.29 22.02
CA LEU A 249 5.63 8.22 22.09
C LEU A 249 4.80 8.30 23.37
N ILE A 250 5.45 8.65 24.49
CA ILE A 250 4.79 8.82 25.78
C ILE A 250 3.68 9.87 25.63
N GLY A 251 3.98 11.06 25.11
CA GLY A 251 2.99 12.13 24.93
C GLY A 251 1.77 11.69 24.10
N ALA A 252 2.01 10.99 22.98
CA ALA A 252 0.93 10.50 22.12
C ALA A 252 0.00 9.50 22.80
N TRP A 253 0.56 8.57 23.59
CA TRP A 253 -0.20 7.48 24.21
C TRP A 253 -1.07 7.98 25.37
N TRP A 254 -0.59 8.95 26.15
CA TRP A 254 -1.40 9.62 27.19
C TRP A 254 -2.62 10.34 26.62
N VAL A 255 -2.50 10.86 25.40
CA VAL A 255 -3.55 11.67 24.76
C VAL A 255 -4.66 10.80 24.16
N ARG A 256 -4.33 9.60 23.66
CA ARG A 256 -5.32 8.64 23.12
C ARG A 256 -5.05 7.20 23.58
N PRO A 257 -5.64 6.80 24.72
CA PRO A 257 -5.67 5.40 25.11
C PRO A 257 -6.31 4.55 24.00
N GLY A 258 -5.60 3.50 23.57
CA GLY A 258 -6.04 2.60 22.50
C GLY A 258 -5.52 2.93 21.10
N LEU A 259 -4.83 4.06 20.91
CA LEU A 259 -4.06 4.31 19.69
C LEU A 259 -2.93 3.29 19.58
N ARG A 260 -2.88 2.56 18.46
CA ARG A 260 -1.74 1.67 18.13
C ARG A 260 -0.63 2.51 17.53
N ILE A 261 0.52 2.53 18.18
CA ILE A 261 1.71 3.22 17.67
C ILE A 261 2.77 2.17 17.34
N ASN A 262 3.10 2.02 16.05
CA ASN A 262 4.12 1.11 15.56
C ASN A 262 5.41 1.88 15.28
N GLY A 263 6.57 1.25 15.49
CA GLY A 263 7.89 1.84 15.20
C GLY A 263 8.96 1.70 16.26
N LEU A 264 8.78 0.74 17.16
CA LEU A 264 9.75 0.39 18.17
C LEU A 264 10.75 -0.64 17.62
N ALA A 265 11.94 -0.18 17.25
CA ALA A 265 13.16 -0.94 17.52
C ALA A 265 13.68 -0.52 18.90
N MET A 266 12.95 -0.86 19.97
CA MET A 266 13.52 -0.83 21.32
C MET A 266 14.33 -2.11 21.50
N ASP A 267 15.62 -1.98 21.81
CA ASP A 267 16.43 -3.09 22.31
C ASP A 267 15.70 -3.70 23.52
N ALA A 268 15.53 -5.02 23.54
CA ALA A 268 14.85 -5.77 24.60
C ALA A 268 15.35 -5.41 26.02
N ALA A 269 16.64 -5.04 26.14
CA ALA A 269 17.25 -4.59 27.39
C ALA A 269 16.69 -3.25 27.92
N SER A 270 16.25 -2.36 27.02
CA SER A 270 15.64 -1.07 27.36
C SER A 270 14.16 -1.22 27.74
N THR A 271 13.42 -2.14 27.13
CA THR A 271 12.03 -2.50 27.50
C THR A 271 11.92 -3.10 28.90
N GLY A 272 12.90 -3.89 29.36
CA GLY A 272 12.88 -4.46 30.72
C GLY A 272 12.87 -3.39 31.81
N ARG A 273 13.75 -2.38 31.69
CA ARG A 273 13.76 -1.22 32.60
C ARG A 273 12.58 -0.28 32.38
N PHE A 274 12.06 -0.17 31.15
CA PHE A 274 10.89 0.67 30.86
C PHE A 274 9.58 0.05 31.37
N VAL A 275 9.43 -1.27 31.40
CA VAL A 275 8.22 -1.91 31.96
C VAL A 275 8.31 -1.98 33.49
N GLU A 276 9.50 -2.22 34.08
CA GLU A 276 9.69 -2.26 35.53
C GLU A 276 9.60 -0.89 36.21
N ARG A 277 10.12 0.19 35.59
CA ARG A 277 10.02 1.54 36.15
C ARG A 277 8.59 2.08 36.17
N TRP A 278 7.69 1.48 35.40
CA TRP A 278 6.28 1.89 35.29
C TRP A 278 5.33 1.04 36.15
N ARG A 279 5.72 -0.18 36.57
CA ARG A 279 5.02 -0.91 37.66
C ARG A 279 5.25 -0.30 39.05
N LEU A 280 6.32 0.47 39.23
CA LEU A 280 6.67 1.11 40.51
C LEU A 280 6.01 2.49 40.72
N GLY A 281 5.17 2.95 39.78
CA GLY A 281 4.44 4.22 39.85
C GLY A 281 2.95 4.10 40.21
N GLU A 282 2.47 2.89 40.54
CA GLU A 282 1.17 2.70 41.20
C GLU A 282 1.39 2.48 42.70
N ALA A 283 1.55 3.59 43.43
CA ALA A 283 1.25 3.76 44.85
C ALA A 283 1.03 5.25 45.15
#